data_AF-X1PXR8-F1
#
_entry.id   AF-X1PXR8-F1
#
_cell.length_a   1.000
_cell.length_b   1.000
_cell.length_c   1.000
_cell.angle_alpha   90.00
_cell.angle_beta   90.00
_cell.angle_gamma   90.00
#
_symmetry.space_group_name_H-M   'P 1'
#
loop_
_entity.id
_entity.type
_entity.pdbx_description
1 polymer ?
#
loop_
_entity_poly.entity_id
_entity_poly.type
_entity_poly.pdbx_seq_one_letter_code
_entity_poly.pdbx_strand_id
1 'polypeptide(L)'
;QVFGNKFYKFPDFATFFICGRIGTGLRKAGVMFNLGILTISDKGWRGQRYDESGKAIRNSPFVLDNSVLKYEVIPDEMDIIANKLAEWADEGKVDIILTTGGTGLGPRDVTPEATLSIVDKVAPGFTEAMRTKAFKATPFAILSRAVAGVRGKCLIINLPGSPKAVRECLEIISPTLPHAVEILRGEVTEHATRGD
;
A
#
# COMPACT_ATOMS: atom_id res chain seq x y z
N GLN A 1 -26.00 38.50 -15.05
CA GLN A 1 -26.60 37.83 -13.86
C GLN A 1 -26.21 36.35 -13.94
N VAL A 2 -24.97 35.96 -13.63
CA VAL A 2 -24.41 35.61 -12.30
C VAL A 2 -25.23 34.55 -11.56
N PHE A 3 -24.90 33.28 -11.80
CA PHE A 3 -24.93 32.18 -10.82
C PHE A 3 -23.54 31.52 -10.98
N GLY A 4 -22.64 31.38 -10.01
CA GLY A 4 -22.75 31.38 -8.56
C GLY A 4 -21.88 30.23 -8.06
N ASN A 5 -20.55 30.36 -8.19
CA ASN A 5 -19.54 29.40 -7.73
C ASN A 5 -19.74 29.04 -6.24
N LYS A 6 -20.00 27.77 -5.94
CA LYS A 6 -19.82 27.22 -4.58
C LYS A 6 -18.48 26.52 -4.49
N PHE A 7 -17.49 27.25 -4.00
CA PHE A 7 -16.26 26.72 -3.44
C PHE A 7 -16.59 25.99 -2.13
N TYR A 8 -16.26 24.70 -2.05
CA TYR A 8 -16.23 23.98 -0.77
C TYR A 8 -14.94 24.36 -0.02
N LYS A 9 -15.09 25.14 1.06
CA LYS A 9 -14.03 25.39 2.04
C LYS A 9 -13.93 24.18 2.96
N PHE A 10 -12.75 23.59 3.06
CA PHE A 10 -12.38 22.67 4.15
C PHE A 10 -12.15 23.49 5.43
N PRO A 11 -12.65 23.09 6.61
CA PRO A 11 -12.34 23.78 7.85
C PRO A 11 -10.94 23.40 8.38
N ASP A 12 -10.23 24.42 8.86
CA ASP A 12 -8.96 24.34 9.57
C ASP A 12 -9.07 23.45 10.83
N PHE A 13 -8.21 22.42 10.92
CA PHE A 13 -8.05 21.59 12.11
C PHE A 13 -7.06 22.26 13.07
N ALA A 14 -7.52 23.28 13.80
CA ALA A 14 -6.84 23.74 15.00
C ALA A 14 -7.88 24.09 16.06
N THR A 15 -7.68 23.55 17.26
CA THR A 15 -8.41 23.83 18.51
C THR A 15 -9.65 22.97 18.77
N PHE A 16 -9.45 21.78 19.35
CA PHE A 16 -10.43 21.21 20.28
C PHE A 16 -9.70 20.42 21.37
N PHE A 17 -9.29 21.14 22.42
CA PHE A 17 -9.01 20.57 23.73
C PHE A 17 -10.11 21.10 24.68
N ILE A 18 -10.55 20.21 25.57
CA ILE A 18 -11.42 20.42 26.75
C ILE A 18 -12.90 20.02 26.56
N CYS A 19 -13.29 19.07 27.43
CA CYS A 19 -14.63 18.70 27.91
C CYS A 19 -15.32 17.49 27.27
N GLY A 20 -15.07 16.31 27.87
CA GLY A 20 -16.14 15.57 28.54
C GLY A 20 -17.16 14.76 27.73
N ARG A 21 -16.85 13.47 27.57
CA ARG A 21 -17.76 12.31 27.67
C ARG A 21 -18.77 12.06 26.53
N ILE A 22 -18.49 10.99 25.78
CA ILE A 22 -19.29 9.76 25.52
C ILE A 22 -19.10 9.35 24.06
N GLY A 23 -18.36 8.26 23.89
CA GLY A 23 -17.92 7.73 22.61
C GLY A 23 -16.71 6.86 22.87
N THR A 24 -16.88 5.84 23.72
CA THR A 24 -15.92 4.74 23.84
C THR A 24 -15.88 4.01 22.51
N GLY A 25 -15.15 4.56 21.54
CA GLY A 25 -14.55 3.75 20.49
C GLY A 25 -13.53 2.85 21.18
N LEU A 26 -14.00 1.70 21.70
CA LEU A 26 -13.11 0.59 21.95
C LEU A 26 -12.35 0.40 20.64
N ARG A 27 -11.05 0.73 20.63
CA ARG A 27 -10.17 0.11 19.65
C ARG A 27 -10.36 -1.37 19.91
N LYS A 28 -10.97 -2.10 18.96
CA LYS A 28 -10.83 -3.55 18.88
C LYS A 28 -9.34 -3.81 19.12
N ALA A 29 -8.99 -4.72 20.04
CA ALA A 29 -7.61 -5.15 20.22
C ALA A 29 -7.03 -5.35 18.81
N GLY A 30 -6.07 -4.50 18.44
CA GLY A 30 -5.73 -4.28 17.04
C GLY A 30 -5.31 -5.61 16.43
N VAL A 31 -6.02 -6.08 15.41
CA VAL A 31 -5.57 -7.25 14.66
C VAL A 31 -4.23 -6.86 14.07
N MET A 32 -3.17 -7.50 14.56
CA MET A 32 -1.81 -7.26 14.08
C MET A 32 -1.60 -8.07 12.80
N PHE A 33 -1.13 -7.39 11.76
CA PHE A 33 -0.83 -7.98 10.46
C PHE A 33 0.67 -8.21 10.30
N ASN A 34 1.01 -9.30 9.62
CA ASN A 34 2.36 -9.64 9.25
C ASN A 34 2.64 -9.08 7.84
N LEU A 35 3.70 -8.28 7.76
CA LEU A 35 4.06 -7.53 6.57
C LEU A 35 5.36 -8.07 5.97
N GLY A 36 5.38 -8.18 4.65
CA GLY A 36 6.59 -8.34 3.84
C GLY A 36 6.89 -7.03 3.12
N ILE A 37 8.16 -6.60 3.12
CA ILE A 37 8.61 -5.43 2.39
C ILE A 37 9.67 -5.85 1.37
N LEU A 38 9.39 -5.70 0.09
CA LEU A 38 10.30 -6.10 -0.98
C LEU A 38 10.75 -4.87 -1.79
N THR A 39 12.00 -4.49 -1.61
CA THR A 39 12.59 -3.39 -2.39
C THR A 39 13.21 -3.95 -3.66
N ILE A 40 12.79 -3.42 -4.81
CA ILE A 40 13.21 -3.87 -6.12
C ILE A 40 14.08 -2.75 -6.70
N SER A 41 15.39 -2.98 -6.70
CA SER A 41 16.37 -2.01 -7.16
C SER A 41 17.71 -2.65 -7.48
N ASP A 42 18.10 -2.60 -8.75
CA ASP A 42 19.43 -3.00 -9.23
C ASP A 42 20.58 -2.29 -8.47
N LYS A 43 20.39 -1.00 -8.14
CA LYS A 43 21.39 -0.20 -7.40
C LYS A 43 21.38 -0.52 -5.91
N GLY A 44 20.19 -0.72 -5.33
CA GLY A 44 20.05 -1.14 -3.93
C GLY A 44 20.66 -2.52 -3.69
N TRP A 45 20.37 -3.48 -4.58
CA TRP A 45 20.90 -4.84 -4.55
C TRP A 45 22.43 -4.87 -4.61
N ARG A 46 23.04 -4.03 -5.45
CA ARG A 46 24.51 -3.90 -5.56
C ARG A 46 25.16 -3.12 -4.41
N GLY A 47 24.39 -2.67 -3.42
CA GLY A 47 24.90 -1.84 -2.31
C GLY A 47 25.32 -0.42 -2.73
N GLN A 48 24.91 0.04 -3.91
CA GLN A 48 25.30 1.34 -4.47
C GLN A 48 24.37 2.48 -4.06
N ARG A 49 23.24 2.15 -3.42
CA ARG A 49 22.24 3.10 -2.94
C ARG A 49 21.58 2.56 -1.67
N TYR A 50 21.43 3.42 -0.68
CA TYR A 50 20.66 3.09 0.52
C TYR A 50 19.16 3.02 0.20
N ASP A 51 18.47 2.05 0.80
CA ASP A 51 17.04 1.87 0.59
C ASP A 51 16.19 2.83 1.43
N GLU A 52 16.15 4.08 0.99
CA GLU A 52 15.30 5.11 1.60
C GLU A 52 13.80 4.83 1.41
N SER A 53 13.42 4.09 0.37
CA SER A 53 12.01 3.79 0.07
C SER A 53 11.48 2.69 0.98
N GLY A 54 12.21 1.59 1.15
CA GLY A 54 11.87 0.58 2.15
C GLY A 54 11.92 1.13 3.57
N LYS A 55 12.86 2.04 3.88
CA LYS A 55 12.84 2.80 5.15
C LYS A 55 11.58 3.65 5.30
N ALA A 56 11.13 4.32 4.23
CA ALA A 56 9.89 5.09 4.25
C ALA A 56 8.64 4.21 4.49
N ILE A 57 8.62 2.98 3.95
CA ILE A 57 7.56 2.01 4.24
C ILE A 57 7.57 1.65 5.73
N ARG A 58 8.72 1.23 6.27
CA ARG A 58 8.87 0.82 7.67
C ARG A 58 8.48 1.89 8.68
N ASN A 59 8.75 3.15 8.35
CA ASN A 59 8.46 4.29 9.21
C ASN A 59 7.02 4.83 9.06
N SER A 60 6.19 4.22 8.21
CA SER A 60 4.79 4.64 8.10
C SER A 60 4.00 4.22 9.35
N PRO A 61 3.04 5.03 9.83
CA PRO A 61 2.25 4.70 11.01
C PRO A 61 1.59 3.32 10.92
N PHE A 62 1.05 2.98 9.75
CA PHE A 62 0.45 1.67 9.51
C PHE A 62 1.44 0.52 9.75
N VAL A 63 2.67 0.64 9.28
CA VAL A 63 3.67 -0.42 9.44
C VAL A 63 4.21 -0.49 10.86
N LEU A 64 4.34 0.66 11.54
CA LEU A 64 4.75 0.72 12.95
C LEU A 64 3.73 0.08 13.90
N ASP A 65 2.45 0.14 13.55
CA ASP A 65 1.36 -0.51 14.28
C ASP A 65 1.25 -2.02 13.98
N ASN A 66 2.10 -2.56 13.11
CA ASN A 66 2.06 -3.94 12.61
C ASN A 66 3.45 -4.62 12.65
N SER A 67 3.52 -5.90 12.30
CA SER A 67 4.78 -6.66 12.36
C SER A 67 5.43 -6.80 10.99
N VAL A 68 6.67 -6.33 10.82
CA VAL A 68 7.46 -6.59 9.61
C VAL A 68 8.15 -7.94 9.77
N LEU A 69 7.57 -8.99 9.20
CA LEU A 69 8.10 -10.35 9.27
C LEU A 69 9.23 -10.58 8.27
N LYS A 70 9.13 -9.96 7.10
CA LYS A 70 10.10 -10.13 6.02
C LYS A 70 10.51 -8.80 5.42
N TYR A 71 11.80 -8.70 5.10
CA TYR A 71 12.34 -7.62 4.31
C TYR A 71 13.51 -8.10 3.47
N GLU A 72 13.54 -7.70 2.21
CA GLU A 72 14.63 -8.02 1.31
C GLU A 72 14.77 -6.93 0.24
N VAL A 73 15.98 -6.74 -0.27
CA VAL A 73 16.27 -5.92 -1.45
C VAL A 73 16.70 -6.88 -2.54
N ILE A 74 16.11 -6.79 -3.74
CA ILE A 74 16.38 -7.69 -4.88
C ILE A 74 16.60 -6.88 -6.18
N PRO A 75 17.24 -7.46 -7.22
CA PRO A 75 17.40 -6.79 -8.52
C PRO A 75 16.09 -6.71 -9.31
N ASP A 76 16.07 -5.88 -10.34
CA ASP A 76 14.94 -5.65 -11.25
C ASP A 76 14.77 -6.80 -12.27
N GLU A 77 14.77 -8.05 -11.80
CA GLU A 77 14.61 -9.26 -12.64
C GLU A 77 13.23 -9.90 -12.42
N MET A 78 12.46 -10.05 -13.51
CA MET A 78 11.06 -10.49 -13.47
C MET A 78 10.88 -11.81 -12.71
N ASP A 79 11.67 -12.84 -13.04
CA ASP A 79 11.58 -14.16 -12.41
C ASP A 79 11.95 -14.11 -10.93
N ILE A 80 12.95 -13.30 -10.56
CA ILE A 80 13.37 -13.15 -9.15
C ILE A 80 12.25 -12.48 -8.34
N ILE A 81 11.64 -11.42 -8.88
CA ILE A 81 10.53 -10.72 -8.24
C ILE A 81 9.34 -11.67 -8.09
N ALA A 82 8.91 -12.33 -9.17
CA ALA A 82 7.76 -13.22 -9.17
C ALA A 82 7.92 -14.38 -8.18
N ASN A 83 9.08 -15.05 -8.21
CA ASN A 83 9.38 -16.16 -7.30
C ASN A 83 9.40 -15.71 -5.84
N LYS A 84 10.00 -14.55 -5.54
CA LYS A 84 10.05 -14.02 -4.17
C LYS A 84 8.67 -13.65 -3.64
N LEU A 85 7.83 -13.03 -4.46
CA LEU A 85 6.45 -12.70 -4.11
C LEU A 85 5.62 -13.96 -3.86
N ALA A 86 5.73 -14.96 -4.73
CA ALA A 86 5.03 -16.23 -4.59
C ALA A 86 5.49 -16.98 -3.33
N GLU A 87 6.81 -17.10 -3.10
CA GLU A 87 7.40 -17.72 -1.91
C GLU A 87 6.83 -17.11 -0.62
N TRP A 88 6.84 -15.78 -0.50
CA TRP A 88 6.38 -15.11 0.72
C TRP A 88 4.87 -15.22 0.94
N ALA A 89 4.08 -15.19 -0.14
CA ALA A 89 2.63 -15.36 -0.05
C ALA A 89 2.25 -16.80 0.30
N ASP A 90 2.91 -17.80 -0.28
CA ASP A 90 2.55 -19.22 -0.17
C ASP A 90 2.95 -19.83 1.18
N GLU A 91 3.90 -19.22 1.90
CA GLU A 91 4.25 -19.63 3.27
C GLU A 91 3.09 -19.49 4.27
N GLY A 92 2.06 -18.71 3.94
CA GLY A 92 0.88 -18.53 4.78
C GLY A 92 1.12 -17.71 6.06
N LYS A 93 2.26 -17.01 6.16
CA LYS A 93 2.63 -16.18 7.32
C LYS A 93 2.50 -14.68 7.06
N VAL A 94 2.58 -14.24 5.80
CA VAL A 94 2.55 -12.83 5.42
C VAL A 94 1.15 -12.45 4.93
N ASP A 95 0.54 -11.45 5.56
CA ASP A 95 -0.80 -10.97 5.20
C ASP A 95 -0.74 -9.92 4.08
N ILE A 96 0.27 -9.05 4.10
CA ILE A 96 0.45 -7.99 3.12
C ILE A 96 1.91 -7.94 2.67
N ILE A 97 2.14 -7.93 1.37
CA ILE A 97 3.44 -7.63 0.77
C ILE A 97 3.38 -6.25 0.11
N LEU A 98 4.27 -5.37 0.55
CA LEU A 98 4.47 -4.04 -0.02
C LEU A 98 5.77 -4.04 -0.82
N THR A 99 5.69 -3.85 -2.13
CA THR A 99 6.88 -3.69 -2.97
C THR A 99 7.19 -2.22 -3.20
N THR A 100 8.44 -1.87 -3.50
CA THR A 100 8.81 -0.53 -3.96
C THR A 100 9.87 -0.61 -5.06
N GLY A 101 9.65 0.16 -6.14
CA GLY A 101 10.53 0.19 -7.32
C GLY A 101 10.02 -0.64 -8.50
N GLY A 102 10.59 -0.40 -9.67
CA GLY A 102 10.30 -1.16 -10.90
C GLY A 102 8.90 -0.97 -11.50
N THR A 103 8.18 0.12 -11.16
CA THR A 103 6.77 0.37 -11.58
C THR A 103 6.59 1.47 -12.63
N GLY A 104 7.68 2.01 -13.18
CA GLY A 104 7.64 3.03 -14.23
C GLY A 104 7.44 2.49 -15.65
N LEU A 105 7.82 3.30 -16.64
CA LEU A 105 7.79 2.96 -18.07
C LEU A 105 9.17 2.58 -18.62
N GLY A 106 10.19 2.47 -17.76
CA GLY A 106 11.52 2.08 -18.18
C GLY A 106 11.58 0.61 -18.61
N PRO A 107 12.54 0.22 -19.47
CA PRO A 107 12.65 -1.15 -19.98
C PRO A 107 12.98 -2.19 -18.89
N ARG A 108 13.43 -1.74 -17.71
CA ARG A 108 13.73 -2.55 -16.53
C ARG A 108 12.60 -2.54 -15.50
N ASP A 109 11.61 -1.67 -15.67
CA ASP A 109 10.46 -1.63 -14.77
C ASP A 109 9.55 -2.82 -15.08
N VAL A 110 9.73 -3.93 -14.35
CA VAL A 110 9.00 -5.21 -14.58
C VAL A 110 8.23 -5.70 -13.35
N THR A 111 8.20 -4.90 -12.28
CA THR A 111 7.50 -5.25 -11.03
C THR A 111 6.00 -5.53 -11.26
N PRO A 112 5.27 -4.73 -12.07
CA PRO A 112 3.86 -5.01 -12.33
C PRO A 112 3.62 -6.34 -13.04
N GLU A 113 4.44 -6.66 -14.05
CA GLU A 113 4.39 -7.92 -14.80
C GLU A 113 4.66 -9.11 -13.88
N ALA A 114 5.71 -9.03 -13.07
CA ALA A 114 6.04 -10.06 -12.09
C ALA A 114 4.89 -10.28 -11.10
N THR A 115 4.29 -9.19 -10.60
CA THR A 115 3.14 -9.27 -9.68
C THR A 115 1.92 -9.89 -10.37
N LEU A 116 1.57 -9.45 -11.57
CA LEU A 116 0.43 -9.99 -12.34
C LEU A 116 0.59 -11.47 -12.68
N SER A 117 1.82 -11.94 -12.85
CA SER A 117 2.08 -13.34 -13.20
C SER A 117 1.76 -14.35 -12.09
N ILE A 118 1.64 -13.90 -10.83
CA ILE A 118 1.50 -14.77 -9.66
C ILE A 118 0.21 -14.55 -8.86
N VAL A 119 -0.53 -13.49 -9.10
CA VAL A 119 -1.77 -13.20 -8.36
C VAL A 119 -2.95 -14.02 -8.90
N ASP A 120 -3.78 -14.53 -7.99
CA ASP A 120 -5.02 -15.24 -8.32
C ASP A 120 -6.11 -14.25 -8.74
N LYS A 121 -6.08 -13.05 -8.17
CA LYS A 121 -7.07 -12.00 -8.39
C LYS A 121 -6.42 -10.62 -8.36
N VAL A 122 -6.73 -9.79 -9.35
CA VAL A 122 -6.29 -8.38 -9.37
C VAL A 122 -7.20 -7.54 -8.47
N ALA A 123 -6.62 -6.59 -7.74
CA ALA A 123 -7.32 -5.63 -6.88
C ALA A 123 -7.05 -4.19 -7.37
N PRO A 124 -7.58 -3.79 -8.54
CA PRO A 124 -7.17 -2.57 -9.23
C PRO A 124 -7.45 -1.29 -8.44
N GLY A 125 -8.51 -1.28 -7.61
CA GLY A 125 -8.97 -0.12 -6.85
C GLY A 125 -7.91 0.52 -5.95
N PHE A 126 -6.97 -0.27 -5.39
CA PHE A 126 -5.84 0.28 -4.64
C PHE A 126 -5.00 1.22 -5.49
N THR A 127 -4.67 0.79 -6.71
CA THR A 127 -3.76 1.53 -7.59
C THR A 127 -4.45 2.66 -8.32
N GLU A 128 -5.75 2.54 -8.58
CA GLU A 128 -6.59 3.61 -9.07
C GLU A 128 -6.68 4.74 -8.04
N ALA A 129 -6.89 4.42 -6.76
CA ALA A 129 -6.91 5.40 -5.68
C ALA A 129 -5.55 6.09 -5.51
N MET A 130 -4.46 5.32 -5.50
CA MET A 130 -3.09 5.86 -5.45
C MET A 130 -2.83 6.83 -6.61
N ARG A 131 -3.06 6.42 -7.86
CA ARG A 131 -2.85 7.27 -9.05
C ARG A 131 -3.72 8.53 -9.02
N THR A 132 -5.01 8.37 -8.72
CA THR A 132 -5.98 9.50 -8.73
C THR A 132 -5.60 10.56 -7.71
N LYS A 133 -5.21 10.16 -6.50
CA LYS A 133 -4.84 11.11 -5.47
C LYS A 133 -3.43 11.68 -5.71
N ALA A 134 -2.46 10.86 -6.12
CA ALA A 134 -1.12 11.32 -6.45
C ALA A 134 -1.10 12.29 -7.65
N PHE A 135 -2.03 12.13 -8.61
CA PHE A 135 -2.18 13.04 -9.75
C PHE A 135 -2.46 14.49 -9.34
N LYS A 136 -3.13 14.69 -8.19
CA LYS A 136 -3.36 16.04 -7.63
C LYS A 136 -2.07 16.72 -7.17
N ALA A 137 -1.05 15.93 -6.80
CA ALA A 137 0.25 16.43 -6.38
C ALA A 137 1.26 16.52 -7.52
N THR A 138 1.17 15.61 -8.51
CA THR A 138 2.06 15.61 -9.67
C THR A 138 1.40 14.97 -10.91
N PRO A 139 1.49 15.62 -12.09
CA PRO A 139 0.92 15.04 -13.31
C PRO A 139 1.61 13.73 -13.72
N PHE A 140 2.86 13.50 -13.27
CA PHE A 140 3.62 12.30 -13.60
C PHE A 140 3.07 11.01 -12.95
N ALA A 141 2.12 11.12 -12.00
CA ALA A 141 1.49 9.97 -11.36
C ALA A 141 0.83 9.00 -12.36
N ILE A 142 0.38 9.50 -13.52
CA ILE A 142 -0.23 8.68 -14.58
C ILE A 142 0.74 7.70 -15.24
N LEU A 143 2.06 7.92 -15.11
CA LEU A 143 3.09 7.06 -15.70
C LEU A 143 3.33 5.80 -14.86
N SER A 144 2.79 5.75 -13.64
CA SER A 144 2.92 4.58 -12.77
C SER A 144 2.08 3.42 -13.30
N ARG A 145 2.73 2.27 -13.47
CA ARG A 145 2.12 0.99 -13.84
C ARG A 145 1.89 0.08 -12.63
N ALA A 146 2.01 0.60 -11.41
CA ALA A 146 1.79 -0.18 -10.19
C ALA A 146 0.45 -0.94 -10.24
N VAL A 147 0.50 -2.21 -9.85
CA VAL A 147 -0.66 -3.08 -9.69
C VAL A 147 -0.81 -3.50 -8.23
N ALA A 148 -1.98 -4.04 -7.90
CA ALA A 148 -2.23 -4.72 -6.65
C ALA A 148 -3.06 -5.97 -6.95
N GLY A 149 -2.87 -7.01 -6.16
CA GLY A 149 -3.59 -8.27 -6.33
C GLY A 149 -3.43 -9.18 -5.12
N VAL A 150 -4.13 -10.30 -5.16
CA VAL A 150 -4.19 -11.26 -4.08
C VAL A 150 -3.61 -12.58 -4.56
N ARG A 151 -2.79 -13.21 -3.74
CA ARG A 151 -2.34 -14.60 -3.89
C ARG A 151 -2.68 -15.36 -2.61
N GLY A 152 -3.57 -16.34 -2.70
CA GLY A 152 -4.14 -17.05 -1.55
C GLY A 152 -4.83 -16.08 -0.59
N LYS A 153 -4.23 -15.89 0.58
CA LYS A 153 -4.68 -14.94 1.62
C LYS A 153 -3.79 -13.71 1.76
N CYS A 154 -2.79 -13.56 0.88
CA CYS A 154 -1.83 -12.48 0.91
C CYS A 154 -2.22 -11.37 -0.08
N LEU A 155 -2.26 -10.13 0.41
CA LEU A 155 -2.45 -8.94 -0.41
C LEU A 155 -1.10 -8.37 -0.86
N ILE A 156 -0.90 -8.21 -2.16
CA ILE A 156 0.34 -7.69 -2.74
C ILE A 156 0.04 -6.34 -3.37
N ILE A 157 0.81 -5.31 -3.01
CA ILE A 157 0.63 -3.94 -3.50
C ILE A 157 1.97 -3.38 -3.96
N ASN A 158 2.05 -2.93 -5.20
CA ASN A 158 3.23 -2.23 -5.67
C ASN A 158 3.15 -0.74 -5.32
N LEU A 159 4.16 -0.25 -4.62
CA LEU A 159 4.35 1.17 -4.34
C LEU A 159 5.35 1.79 -5.33
N PRO A 160 5.32 3.12 -5.50
CA PRO A 160 6.31 3.83 -6.30
C PRO A 160 7.73 3.67 -5.75
N GLY A 161 8.73 4.02 -6.56
CA GLY A 161 10.15 3.91 -6.18
C GLY A 161 10.73 5.07 -5.36
N SER A 162 10.04 6.22 -5.25
CA SER A 162 10.55 7.38 -4.49
C SER A 162 10.01 7.39 -3.05
N PRO A 163 10.83 7.74 -2.03
CA PRO A 163 10.39 7.75 -0.63
C PRO A 163 9.19 8.67 -0.36
N LYS A 164 9.11 9.79 -1.09
CA LYS A 164 7.97 10.72 -0.99
C LYS A 164 6.68 10.05 -1.51
N ALA A 165 6.72 9.49 -2.71
CA ALA A 165 5.54 8.88 -3.33
C ALA A 165 5.09 7.62 -2.57
N VAL A 166 6.03 6.86 -1.97
CA VAL A 166 5.72 5.77 -1.05
C VAL A 166 4.86 6.24 0.12
N ARG A 167 5.27 7.31 0.82
CA ARG A 167 4.53 7.85 1.97
C ARG A 167 3.13 8.28 1.57
N GLU A 168 3.03 9.07 0.51
CA GLU A 168 1.75 9.56 -0.02
C GLU A 168 0.80 8.40 -0.39
N CYS A 169 1.32 7.38 -1.10
CA CYS A 169 0.54 6.21 -1.49
C CYS A 169 0.09 5.36 -0.31
N LEU A 170 0.97 5.14 0.67
CA LEU A 170 0.63 4.41 1.89
C LEU A 170 -0.44 5.13 2.70
N GLU A 171 -0.34 6.44 2.88
CA GLU A 171 -1.37 7.23 3.56
C GLU A 171 -2.76 7.07 2.91
N ILE A 172 -2.81 6.96 1.58
CA ILE A 172 -4.05 6.78 0.82
C ILE A 172 -4.69 5.42 1.10
N ILE A 173 -3.90 4.34 1.10
CA ILE A 173 -4.43 2.98 1.15
C ILE A 173 -4.54 2.42 2.57
N SER A 174 -3.73 2.90 3.52
CA SER A 174 -3.65 2.38 4.89
C SER A 174 -5.01 2.23 5.59
N PRO A 175 -5.98 3.16 5.46
CA PRO A 175 -7.28 3.01 6.10
C PRO A 175 -8.08 1.78 5.63
N THR A 176 -7.79 1.26 4.44
CA THR A 176 -8.52 0.13 3.83
C THR A 176 -7.85 -1.22 4.08
N LEU A 177 -6.55 -1.23 4.40
CA LEU A 177 -5.77 -2.46 4.56
C LEU A 177 -6.30 -3.40 5.66
N PRO A 178 -6.72 -2.92 6.85
CA PRO A 178 -7.21 -3.82 7.89
C PRO A 178 -8.41 -4.64 7.43
N HIS A 179 -9.41 -3.98 6.84
CA HIS A 179 -10.61 -4.66 6.38
C HIS A 179 -10.32 -5.61 5.21
N ALA A 180 -9.42 -5.25 4.30
CA ALA A 180 -9.00 -6.12 3.21
C ALA A 180 -8.38 -7.43 3.73
N VAL A 181 -7.51 -7.36 4.73
CA VAL A 181 -6.89 -8.56 5.32
C VAL A 181 -7.90 -9.40 6.10
N GLU A 182 -8.80 -8.78 6.87
CA GLU A 182 -9.86 -9.51 7.59
C GLU A 182 -10.74 -10.32 6.61
N ILE A 183 -11.08 -9.76 5.45
CA ILE A 183 -11.80 -10.48 4.38
C ILE A 183 -10.98 -11.67 3.87
N LEU A 184 -9.69 -11.47 3.57
CA LEU A 184 -8.81 -12.52 3.03
C LEU A 184 -8.56 -13.66 4.03
N ARG A 185 -8.51 -13.34 5.33
CA ARG A 185 -8.41 -14.35 6.38
C ARG A 185 -9.68 -15.17 6.54
N GLY A 186 -10.82 -14.66 6.08
CA GLY A 186 -12.15 -15.23 6.28
C GLY A 186 -12.79 -14.83 7.61
N GLU A 187 -12.31 -13.74 8.23
CA GLU A 187 -12.80 -13.24 9.52
C GLU A 187 -14.07 -12.37 9.37
N VAL A 188 -14.39 -11.94 8.14
CA VAL A 188 -15.63 -11.23 7.79
C VAL A 188 -16.50 -12.15 6.94
N THR A 189 -17.53 -12.76 7.54
CA THR A 189 -18.48 -13.64 6.84
C THR A 189 -19.78 -12.97 6.44
N GLU A 190 -20.06 -11.74 6.87
CA GLU A 190 -21.24 -10.98 6.43
C GLU A 190 -20.88 -9.52 6.17
N HIS A 191 -21.27 -9.00 5.01
CA HIS A 191 -21.30 -7.56 4.76
C HIS A 191 -22.35 -6.94 5.70
N ALA A 192 -21.94 -6.60 6.92
CA ALA A 192 -22.71 -5.69 7.74
C ALA A 192 -22.79 -4.37 6.97
N THR A 193 -23.95 -4.11 6.37
CA THR A 193 -24.34 -2.83 5.82
C THR A 193 -24.12 -1.77 6.89
N ARG A 194 -22.97 -1.09 6.84
CA ARG A 194 -22.78 0.17 7.56
C ARG A 194 -23.60 1.19 6.79
N GLY A 195 -24.78 1.46 7.32
CA GLY A 195 -25.77 2.37 6.74
C GLY A 195 -25.20 3.77 6.51
N ASP A 196 -25.68 4.34 5.40
CA ASP A 196 -26.00 5.75 5.10
C ASP A 196 -25.26 6.86 5.89
#